data_AF-A0A850MSJ6-F1
#
_entry.id   AF-A0A850MSJ6-F1
#
_cell.length_a   1.000
_cell.length_b   1.000
_cell.length_c   1.000
_cell.angle_alpha   90.00
_cell.angle_beta   90.00
_cell.angle_gamma   90.00
#
_symmetry.space_group_name_H-M   'P 1'
#
loop_
_entity.id
_entity.type
_entity.pdbx_description
1 polymer ?
#
loop_
_entity_poly.entity_id
_entity_poly.type
_entity_poly.pdbx_seq_one_letter_code
_entity_poly.pdbx_strand_id
1 'polypeptide(L)'
;MFGVTVVFEFVLLLDLIRLKAPRYFPARILSNLYREKEKDSLGPHIYLIAGMLFAILVFPPPIAMAVIAISALGDATATIVGVTRGKRKIRPSVSKKTWEGSIAGMVASFVFGFIGFIALAFTPAYIGYVGTIGRGVVIGLVLNAAAVPVFFLIDYYTPKPLPVSDNLLNPILIGFTMWGLYGLFLL
;
A
#
# COMPACT_ATOMS: atom_id res chain seq x y z
N MET A 1 10.92 12.80 -8.07
CA MET A 1 10.83 13.19 -6.64
C MET A 1 10.02 14.46 -6.45
N PHE A 2 10.47 15.62 -6.98
CA PHE A 2 9.78 16.91 -6.80
C PHE A 2 8.26 16.87 -7.00
N GLY A 3 7.77 16.27 -8.10
CA GLY A 3 6.34 16.19 -8.37
C GLY A 3 5.52 15.44 -7.30
N VAL A 4 6.01 14.31 -6.79
CA VAL A 4 5.28 13.53 -5.77
C VAL A 4 5.28 14.26 -4.42
N THR A 5 6.38 14.94 -4.09
CA THR A 5 6.47 15.77 -2.88
C THR A 5 5.49 16.93 -2.92
N VAL A 6 5.40 17.65 -4.05
CA VAL A 6 4.44 18.76 -4.23
C VAL A 6 3.00 18.25 -4.11
N VAL A 7 2.69 17.09 -4.70
CA VAL A 7 1.36 16.48 -4.56
C VAL A 7 1.06 16.14 -3.09
N PHE A 8 2.02 15.57 -2.36
CA PHE A 8 1.84 15.27 -0.94
C PHE A 8 1.61 16.52 -0.10
N GLU A 9 2.41 17.56 -0.29
CA GLU A 9 2.25 18.85 0.41
C GLU A 9 0.88 19.46 0.14
N PHE A 10 0.44 19.43 -1.12
CA PHE A 10 -0.87 19.93 -1.52
C PHE A 10 -2.01 19.13 -0.86
N VAL A 11 -1.95 17.80 -0.91
CA VAL A 11 -2.99 16.94 -0.31
C VAL A 11 -3.00 17.06 1.21
N LEU A 12 -1.82 17.17 1.85
CA LEU A 12 -1.69 17.40 3.29
C LEU A 12 -2.29 18.76 3.69
N LEU A 13 -2.03 19.82 2.91
CA LEU A 13 -2.61 21.13 3.14
C LEU A 13 -4.15 21.08 3.07
N LEU A 14 -4.71 20.39 2.07
CA LEU A 14 -6.15 20.22 1.96
C LEU A 14 -6.75 19.47 3.16
N ASP A 15 -6.08 18.43 3.64
CA ASP A 15 -6.54 17.67 4.81
C ASP A 15 -6.41 18.47 6.12
N LEU A 16 -5.38 19.32 6.24
CA LEU A 16 -5.25 20.27 7.35
C LEU A 16 -6.33 21.35 7.33
N ILE A 17 -6.70 21.86 6.14
CA ILE A 17 -7.84 22.78 5.99
C ILE A 17 -9.14 22.08 6.39
N ARG A 18 -9.34 20.81 6.00
CA ARG A 18 -10.51 20.02 6.42
C ARG A 18 -10.60 19.94 7.95
N LEU A 19 -9.50 19.65 8.63
CA LEU A 19 -9.48 19.47 10.09
C LEU A 19 -9.58 20.78 10.87
N LYS A 20 -8.80 21.80 10.50
CA LYS A 20 -8.68 23.04 11.28
C LYS A 20 -9.65 24.13 10.84
N ALA A 21 -10.07 24.13 9.59
CA ALA A 21 -10.87 25.20 9.02
C ALA A 21 -11.92 24.66 8.01
N PRO A 22 -12.82 23.75 8.44
CA PRO A 22 -13.78 23.06 7.56
C PRO A 22 -14.75 24.00 6.82
N ARG A 23 -14.81 25.28 7.20
CA ARG A 23 -15.52 26.35 6.46
C ARG A 23 -14.91 26.65 5.10
N TYR A 24 -13.60 26.52 4.96
CA TYR A 24 -12.87 26.82 3.72
C TYR A 24 -12.52 25.56 2.92
N PHE A 25 -12.92 24.38 3.38
CA PHE A 25 -12.62 23.13 2.69
C PHE A 25 -13.43 23.06 1.37
N PRO A 26 -12.76 23.09 0.19
CA PRO A 26 -13.44 23.21 -1.09
C PRO A 26 -14.26 21.98 -1.45
N ALA A 27 -13.85 20.80 -0.95
CA ALA A 27 -14.50 19.53 -1.24
C ALA A 27 -15.45 19.08 -0.12
N ARG A 28 -16.22 20.00 0.43
CA ARG A 28 -17.13 19.76 1.56
C ARG A 28 -18.12 18.61 1.33
N ILE A 29 -18.50 18.35 0.08
CA ILE A 29 -19.36 17.21 -0.28
C ILE A 29 -18.68 15.87 0.05
N LEU A 30 -17.35 15.80 -0.08
CA LEU A 30 -16.56 14.61 0.22
C LEU A 30 -16.37 14.37 1.72
N SER A 31 -16.66 15.35 2.60
CA SER A 31 -16.53 15.15 4.05
C SER A 31 -17.48 14.06 4.58
N ASN A 32 -18.58 13.82 3.86
CA ASN A 32 -19.55 12.77 4.20
C ASN A 32 -19.05 11.35 3.88
N LEU A 33 -17.95 11.22 3.12
CA LEU A 33 -17.33 9.91 2.82
C LEU A 33 -16.45 9.40 3.96
N TYR A 34 -16.03 10.29 4.87
CA TYR A 34 -15.19 9.92 6.02
C TYR A 34 -16.03 9.20 7.07
N ARG A 35 -15.49 8.09 7.61
CA ARG A 35 -16.11 7.41 8.74
C ARG A 35 -16.06 8.32 9.97
N GLU A 36 -17.00 8.16 10.91
CA GLU A 36 -17.04 9.01 12.12
C GLU A 36 -15.70 9.11 12.84
N LYS A 37 -14.98 8.00 12.97
CA LYS A 37 -13.64 7.91 13.58
C LYS A 37 -12.51 8.58 12.78
N GLU A 38 -12.73 8.93 11.53
CA GLU A 38 -11.75 9.54 10.61
C GLU A 38 -12.03 11.04 10.38
N LYS A 39 -13.13 11.57 10.93
CA LYS A 39 -13.50 12.99 10.76
C LYS A 39 -12.55 13.93 11.48
N ASP A 40 -12.04 13.52 12.65
CA ASP A 40 -11.18 14.34 13.51
C ASP A 40 -9.70 13.95 13.44
N SER A 41 -9.32 13.04 12.55
CA SER A 41 -7.94 12.60 12.33
C SER A 41 -7.49 12.86 10.90
N LEU A 42 -6.18 12.82 10.65
CA LEU A 42 -5.66 12.78 9.28
C LEU A 42 -6.32 11.64 8.49
N GLY A 43 -6.63 11.91 7.22
CA GLY A 43 -7.30 10.96 6.37
C GLY A 43 -6.43 9.74 6.03
N PRO A 44 -7.04 8.56 5.76
CA PRO A 44 -6.30 7.34 5.38
C PRO A 44 -5.36 7.55 4.18
N HIS A 45 -5.75 8.44 3.26
CA HIS A 45 -4.98 8.80 2.07
C HIS A 45 -3.65 9.51 2.39
N ILE A 46 -3.57 10.28 3.49
CA ILE A 46 -2.31 10.93 3.92
C ILE A 46 -1.29 9.87 4.32
N TYR A 47 -1.71 8.89 5.11
CA TYR A 47 -0.85 7.78 5.53
C TYR A 47 -0.36 6.96 4.34
N LEU A 48 -1.25 6.70 3.37
CA LEU A 48 -0.91 5.98 2.15
C LEU A 48 0.14 6.72 1.32
N ILE A 49 -0.08 8.01 1.03
CA ILE A 49 0.88 8.81 0.23
C ILE A 49 2.21 8.96 0.96
N ALA A 50 2.20 9.16 2.28
CA ALA A 50 3.42 9.20 3.09
C ALA A 50 4.20 7.88 3.00
N GLY A 51 3.52 6.73 3.10
CA GLY A 51 4.13 5.43 2.94
C GLY A 51 4.66 5.18 1.51
N MET A 52 3.96 5.64 0.47
CA MET A 52 4.45 5.59 -0.90
C MET A 52 5.71 6.45 -1.09
N LEU A 53 5.73 7.67 -0.57
CA LEU A 53 6.91 8.53 -0.59
C LEU A 53 8.10 7.86 0.09
N PHE A 54 7.88 7.26 1.27
CA PHE A 54 8.89 6.47 1.95
C PHE A 54 9.42 5.35 1.04
N ALA A 55 8.53 4.59 0.39
CA ALA A 55 8.94 3.50 -0.49
C ALA A 55 9.79 3.98 -1.67
N ILE A 56 9.45 5.11 -2.28
CA ILE A 56 10.22 5.70 -3.40
C ILE A 56 11.59 6.22 -2.93
N LEU A 57 11.67 6.75 -1.71
CA LEU A 57 12.92 7.29 -1.15
C LEU A 57 13.89 6.19 -0.70
N VAL A 58 13.37 5.08 -0.18
CA VAL A 58 14.17 4.05 0.49
C VAL A 58 14.47 2.87 -0.44
N PHE A 59 13.53 2.48 -1.30
CA PHE A 59 13.65 1.26 -2.09
C PHE A 59 14.00 1.52 -3.56
N PRO A 60 14.72 0.59 -4.20
CA PRO A 60 15.05 0.69 -5.61
C PRO A 60 13.78 0.64 -6.49
N PRO A 61 13.81 1.25 -7.69
CA PRO A 61 12.60 1.50 -8.47
C PRO A 61 11.67 0.29 -8.69
N PRO A 62 12.18 -0.92 -9.02
CA PRO A 62 11.30 -2.08 -9.22
C PRO A 62 10.58 -2.50 -7.92
N ILE A 63 11.26 -2.44 -6.78
CA ILE A 63 10.67 -2.77 -5.48
C ILE A 63 9.70 -1.67 -5.05
N ALA A 64 10.08 -0.40 -5.17
CA ALA A 64 9.21 0.73 -4.84
C ALA A 64 7.87 0.65 -5.61
N MET A 65 7.93 0.36 -6.92
CA MET A 65 6.73 0.21 -7.75
C MET A 65 5.85 -0.95 -7.30
N ALA A 66 6.43 -2.11 -6.98
CA ALA A 66 5.69 -3.25 -6.46
C ALA A 66 5.01 -2.93 -5.12
N VAL A 67 5.74 -2.29 -4.19
CA VAL A 67 5.25 -1.89 -2.88
C VAL A 67 4.06 -0.92 -2.97
N ILE A 68 4.15 0.08 -3.86
CA ILE A 68 3.07 1.03 -4.12
C ILE A 68 1.84 0.29 -4.67
N ALA A 69 2.04 -0.59 -5.65
CA ALA A 69 0.95 -1.35 -6.26
C ALA A 69 0.25 -2.27 -5.25
N ILE A 70 1.02 -2.98 -4.42
CA ILE A 70 0.48 -3.82 -3.34
C ILE A 70 -0.33 -2.98 -2.34
N SER A 71 0.26 -1.88 -1.86
CA SER A 71 -0.32 -1.08 -0.78
C SER A 71 -1.60 -0.37 -1.22
N ALA A 72 -1.67 0.10 -2.46
CA ALA A 72 -2.86 0.78 -2.98
C ALA A 72 -3.90 -0.20 -3.53
N LEU A 73 -3.50 -1.08 -4.46
CA LEU A 73 -4.43 -1.91 -5.21
C LEU A 73 -4.81 -3.18 -4.46
N GLY A 74 -3.88 -3.75 -3.69
CA GLY A 74 -4.16 -4.87 -2.79
C GLY A 74 -5.18 -4.49 -1.72
N ASP A 75 -4.96 -3.37 -1.01
CA ASP A 75 -5.86 -2.88 0.03
C ASP A 75 -7.23 -2.43 -0.52
N ALA A 76 -7.23 -1.72 -1.65
CA ALA A 76 -8.47 -1.34 -2.32
C ALA A 76 -9.29 -2.57 -2.73
N THR A 77 -8.65 -3.59 -3.31
CA THR A 77 -9.34 -4.83 -3.69
C THR A 77 -9.86 -5.57 -2.47
N ALA A 78 -9.07 -5.64 -1.39
CA ALA A 78 -9.49 -6.27 -0.13
C ALA A 78 -10.74 -5.60 0.44
N THR A 79 -10.76 -4.26 0.43
CA THR A 79 -11.89 -3.48 0.92
C THR A 79 -13.12 -3.63 0.03
N ILE A 80 -12.97 -3.51 -1.29
CA ILE A 80 -14.09 -3.61 -2.24
C ILE A 80 -14.73 -5.00 -2.16
N VAL A 81 -13.94 -6.08 -2.23
CA VAL A 81 -14.46 -7.45 -2.15
C VAL A 81 -15.01 -7.72 -0.75
N GLY A 82 -14.33 -7.24 0.29
CA GLY A 82 -14.76 -7.43 1.67
C GLY A 82 -16.11 -6.79 1.97
N VAL A 83 -16.39 -5.61 1.41
CA VAL A 83 -17.68 -4.91 1.57
C VAL A 83 -18.78 -5.51 0.68
N THR A 84 -18.46 -5.89 -0.57
CA THR A 84 -19.47 -6.32 -1.55
C THR A 84 -19.82 -7.81 -1.48
N ARG A 85 -18.85 -8.67 -1.17
CA ARG A 85 -18.97 -10.13 -1.20
C ARG A 85 -18.57 -10.80 0.11
N GLY A 86 -18.06 -10.05 1.07
CA GLY A 86 -17.60 -10.57 2.36
C GLY A 86 -18.74 -11.14 3.20
N LYS A 87 -18.61 -12.41 3.58
CA LYS A 87 -19.59 -13.12 4.41
C LYS A 87 -19.00 -13.55 5.75
N ARG A 88 -17.71 -13.93 5.76
CA ARG A 88 -17.05 -14.48 6.94
C ARG A 88 -16.06 -13.47 7.50
N LYS A 89 -16.40 -12.86 8.62
CA LYS A 89 -15.50 -11.93 9.34
C LYS A 89 -14.30 -12.70 9.91
N ILE A 90 -13.11 -12.12 9.80
CA ILE A 90 -11.87 -12.71 10.35
C ILE A 90 -11.88 -12.60 11.88
N ARG A 91 -12.18 -11.40 12.38
CA ARG A 91 -12.24 -11.09 13.83
C ARG A 91 -13.51 -10.30 14.14
N PRO A 92 -14.66 -10.97 14.30
CA PRO A 92 -15.97 -10.31 14.42
C PRO A 92 -16.07 -9.28 15.54
N SER A 93 -15.34 -9.48 16.64
CA SER A 93 -15.33 -8.60 17.82
C SER A 93 -14.40 -7.38 17.70
N VAL A 94 -13.57 -7.30 16.65
CA VAL A 94 -12.50 -6.30 16.52
C VAL A 94 -12.59 -5.53 15.21
N SER A 95 -12.92 -6.20 14.11
CA SER A 95 -12.82 -5.65 12.76
C SER A 95 -13.97 -6.08 11.87
N LYS A 96 -14.27 -5.25 10.87
CA LYS A 96 -15.22 -5.57 9.79
C LYS A 96 -14.54 -6.32 8.62
N LYS A 97 -13.22 -6.56 8.69
CA LYS A 97 -12.47 -7.30 7.67
C LYS A 97 -12.97 -8.75 7.55
N THR A 98 -13.06 -9.25 6.32
CA THR A 98 -13.60 -10.57 5.97
C THR A 98 -12.55 -11.43 5.28
N TRP A 99 -12.67 -12.75 5.41
CA TRP A 99 -11.78 -13.70 4.76
C TRP A 99 -11.82 -13.56 3.24
N GLU A 100 -13.00 -13.34 2.66
CA GLU A 100 -13.14 -13.11 1.22
C GLU A 100 -12.39 -11.84 0.77
N GLY A 101 -12.50 -10.76 1.55
CA GLY A 101 -11.75 -9.53 1.30
C GLY A 101 -10.24 -9.76 1.37
N SER A 102 -9.74 -10.35 2.46
CA SER A 102 -8.30 -10.54 2.63
C SER A 102 -7.70 -11.52 1.60
N ILE A 103 -8.42 -12.58 1.20
CA ILE A 103 -7.97 -13.49 0.12
C ILE A 103 -7.90 -12.73 -1.21
N ALA A 104 -8.92 -11.95 -1.55
CA ALA A 104 -8.90 -11.14 -2.76
C ALA A 104 -7.78 -10.10 -2.74
N GLY A 105 -7.54 -9.48 -1.58
CA GLY A 105 -6.41 -8.58 -1.33
C GLY A 105 -5.08 -9.27 -1.55
N MET A 106 -4.86 -10.46 -1.00
CA MET A 106 -3.63 -11.24 -1.20
C MET A 106 -3.38 -11.58 -2.67
N VAL A 107 -4.40 -12.02 -3.40
CA VAL A 107 -4.30 -12.30 -4.85
C VAL A 107 -3.98 -11.02 -5.63
N ALA A 108 -4.69 -9.93 -5.33
CA ALA A 108 -4.45 -8.63 -5.95
C ALA A 108 -3.04 -8.10 -5.64
N SER A 109 -2.57 -8.22 -4.40
CA SER A 109 -1.22 -7.84 -3.98
C SER A 109 -0.17 -8.60 -4.79
N PHE A 110 -0.32 -9.91 -4.96
CA PHE A 110 0.60 -10.68 -5.80
C PHE A 110 0.59 -10.20 -7.26
N VAL A 111 -0.60 -10.09 -7.86
CA VAL A 111 -0.76 -9.75 -9.29
C VAL A 111 -0.28 -8.34 -9.57
N PHE A 112 -0.78 -7.34 -8.84
CA PHE A 112 -0.43 -5.94 -9.04
C PHE A 112 0.98 -5.63 -8.58
N GLY A 113 1.47 -6.26 -7.51
CA GLY A 113 2.86 -6.15 -7.08
C GLY A 113 3.82 -6.70 -8.14
N PHE A 114 3.50 -7.86 -8.72
CA PHE A 114 4.29 -8.43 -9.80
C PHE A 114 4.28 -7.55 -11.05
N ILE A 115 3.09 -7.08 -11.48
CA ILE A 115 2.94 -6.13 -12.59
C ILE A 115 3.74 -4.85 -12.31
N GLY A 116 3.64 -4.30 -11.10
CA GLY A 116 4.37 -3.10 -10.68
C GLY A 116 5.89 -3.30 -10.73
N PHE A 117 6.36 -4.48 -10.31
CA PHE A 117 7.79 -4.84 -10.39
C PHE A 117 8.29 -4.87 -11.83
N ILE A 118 7.55 -5.52 -12.73
CA ILE A 118 7.93 -5.66 -14.14
C ILE A 118 7.56 -4.44 -15.01
N ALA A 119 6.82 -3.46 -14.48
CA ALA A 119 6.40 -2.27 -15.23
C ALA A 119 7.60 -1.49 -15.78
N LEU A 120 8.75 -1.62 -15.12
CA LEU A 120 10.00 -0.98 -15.52
C LEU A 120 10.89 -1.87 -16.41
N ALA A 121 10.41 -3.04 -16.87
CA ALA A 121 11.23 -4.09 -17.50
C ALA A 121 12.11 -3.61 -18.67
N PHE A 122 11.67 -2.59 -19.39
CA PHE A 122 12.37 -2.02 -20.55
C PHE A 122 13.22 -0.79 -20.22
N THR A 123 13.35 -0.43 -18.94
CA THR A 123 14.15 0.71 -18.51
C THR A 123 15.58 0.26 -18.16
N PRO A 124 16.61 1.08 -18.44
CA PRO A 124 17.98 0.79 -18.00
C PRO A 124 18.09 0.61 -16.48
N ALA A 125 17.30 1.37 -15.72
CA ALA A 125 17.26 1.28 -14.26
C ALA A 125 16.82 -0.11 -13.77
N TYR A 126 15.86 -0.75 -14.45
CA TYR A 126 15.44 -2.10 -14.12
C TYR A 126 16.53 -3.12 -14.42
N ILE A 127 17.13 -3.06 -15.62
CA ILE A 127 18.22 -3.95 -16.00
C ILE A 127 19.43 -3.81 -15.06
N GLY A 128 19.75 -2.59 -14.63
CA GLY A 128 20.79 -2.36 -13.62
C GLY A 128 20.51 -3.04 -12.29
N TYR A 129 19.24 -3.31 -11.96
CA TYR A 129 18.83 -3.97 -10.73
C TYR A 129 18.68 -5.48 -10.86
N VAL A 130 18.13 -5.98 -11.97
CA VAL A 130 17.83 -7.41 -12.13
C VAL A 130 18.80 -8.15 -13.05
N GLY A 131 19.68 -7.44 -13.76
CA GLY A 131 20.64 -7.95 -14.74
C GLY A 131 20.00 -8.36 -16.07
N THR A 132 19.01 -9.25 -16.05
CA THR A 132 18.27 -9.68 -17.24
C THR A 132 16.77 -9.76 -16.97
N ILE A 133 15.95 -9.68 -18.02
CA ILE A 133 14.49 -9.79 -17.89
C ILE A 133 14.11 -11.14 -17.27
N GLY A 134 14.75 -12.24 -17.71
CA GLY A 134 14.48 -13.59 -17.17
C GLY A 134 14.77 -13.69 -15.68
N ARG A 135 15.91 -13.15 -15.22
CA ARG A 135 16.24 -13.09 -13.79
C ARG A 135 15.27 -12.17 -13.03
N GLY A 136 14.87 -11.05 -13.63
CA GLY A 136 13.88 -10.15 -13.06
C GLY A 136 12.52 -10.79 -12.84
N VAL A 137 12.06 -11.68 -13.74
CA VAL A 137 10.83 -12.45 -13.54
C VAL A 137 10.94 -13.34 -12.30
N VAL A 138 12.04 -14.09 -12.15
CA VAL A 138 12.24 -14.97 -10.98
C VAL A 138 12.31 -14.17 -9.69
N ILE A 139 13.09 -13.08 -9.66
CA ILE A 139 13.17 -12.16 -8.52
C ILE A 139 11.77 -11.64 -8.19
N GLY A 140 11.07 -11.08 -9.18
CA GLY A 140 9.72 -10.53 -9.01
C GLY A 140 8.75 -11.54 -8.40
N LEU A 141 8.75 -12.79 -8.87
CA LEU A 141 7.91 -13.86 -8.32
C LEU A 141 8.23 -14.14 -6.85
N VAL A 142 9.52 -14.30 -6.52
CA VAL A 142 9.96 -14.60 -5.14
C VAL A 142 9.64 -13.46 -4.19
N LEU A 143 9.96 -12.22 -4.57
CA LEU A 143 9.71 -11.06 -3.72
C LEU A 143 8.21 -10.84 -3.48
N ASN A 144 7.39 -10.95 -4.52
CA ASN A 144 5.94 -10.77 -4.37
C ASN A 144 5.28 -11.93 -3.60
N ALA A 145 5.76 -13.16 -3.77
CA ALA A 145 5.30 -14.29 -2.97
C ALA A 145 5.57 -14.08 -1.47
N ALA A 146 6.69 -13.47 -1.11
CA ALA A 146 7.01 -13.10 0.27
C ALA A 146 6.21 -11.88 0.78
N ALA A 147 5.84 -10.95 -0.09
CA ALA A 147 5.06 -9.77 0.28
C ALA A 147 3.61 -10.10 0.68
N VAL A 148 2.99 -11.09 0.02
CA VAL A 148 1.60 -11.50 0.26
C VAL A 148 1.28 -11.87 1.71
N PRO A 149 2.05 -12.76 2.39
CA PRO A 149 1.79 -13.06 3.79
C PRO A 149 2.02 -11.84 4.69
N VAL A 150 2.98 -10.97 4.39
CA VAL A 150 3.22 -9.74 5.16
C VAL A 150 2.03 -8.80 5.06
N PHE A 151 1.49 -8.59 3.86
CA PHE A 151 0.25 -7.84 3.64
C PHE A 151 -0.89 -8.38 4.50
N PHE A 152 -1.11 -9.71 4.49
CA PHE A 152 -2.15 -10.33 5.30
C PHE A 152 -1.94 -10.16 6.81
N LEU A 153 -0.69 -10.29 7.29
CA LEU A 153 -0.37 -10.11 8.70
C LEU A 153 -0.66 -8.67 9.16
N ILE A 154 -0.30 -7.68 8.35
CA ILE A 154 -0.62 -6.27 8.63
C ILE A 154 -2.14 -6.09 8.68
N ASP A 155 -2.84 -6.59 7.65
CA ASP A 155 -4.30 -6.54 7.55
C ASP A 155 -5.00 -7.13 8.79
N TYR A 156 -4.43 -8.20 9.33
CA TYR A 156 -4.90 -8.94 10.51
C TYR A 156 -4.63 -8.23 11.85
N TYR A 157 -3.43 -7.66 12.03
CA TYR A 157 -2.96 -7.10 13.31
C TYR A 157 -3.21 -5.59 13.48
N THR A 158 -3.36 -4.83 12.40
CA THR A 158 -3.62 -3.39 12.47
C THR A 158 -4.95 -3.02 13.17
N PRO A 159 -6.07 -3.75 13.00
CA PRO A 159 -7.28 -3.38 13.72
C PRO A 159 -7.12 -3.38 15.26
N LYS A 160 -6.39 -4.38 15.80
CA LYS A 160 -5.82 -4.48 17.16
C LYS A 160 -4.79 -5.63 17.13
N PRO A 161 -3.61 -5.53 17.76
CA PRO A 161 -3.25 -4.59 18.82
C PRO A 161 -2.55 -3.31 18.35
N LEU A 162 -2.18 -3.18 17.06
CA LEU A 162 -1.34 -2.08 16.60
C LEU A 162 -2.17 -0.82 16.27
N PRO A 163 -2.05 0.30 17.00
CA PRO A 163 -2.81 1.52 16.71
C PRO A 163 -2.17 2.36 15.58
N VAL A 164 -1.63 1.72 14.54
CA VAL A 164 -0.93 2.36 13.41
C VAL A 164 -1.68 2.04 12.12
N SER A 165 -1.84 3.02 11.23
CA SER A 165 -2.52 2.80 9.96
C SER A 165 -1.81 1.74 9.10
N ASP A 166 -2.58 0.79 8.60
CA ASP A 166 -2.17 -0.23 7.61
C ASP A 166 -1.70 0.45 6.32
N ASN A 167 -2.31 1.56 5.93
CA ASN A 167 -1.88 2.39 4.81
C ASN A 167 -0.44 2.93 4.93
N LEU A 168 0.08 3.09 6.16
CA LEU A 168 1.47 3.47 6.39
C LEU A 168 2.37 2.24 6.57
N LEU A 169 1.90 1.23 7.31
CA LEU A 169 2.69 0.03 7.61
C LEU A 169 2.94 -0.84 6.39
N ASN A 170 1.96 -0.96 5.48
CA ASN A 170 2.08 -1.76 4.26
C ASN A 170 3.31 -1.33 3.44
N PRO A 171 3.45 -0.05 3.02
CA PRO A 171 4.62 0.38 2.27
C PRO A 171 5.98 0.11 2.97
N ILE A 172 6.02 0.28 4.29
CA ILE A 172 7.26 0.12 5.07
C ILE A 172 7.66 -1.35 5.18
N LEU A 173 6.79 -2.17 5.75
CA LEU A 173 7.12 -3.56 6.11
C LEU A 173 7.22 -4.47 4.88
N ILE A 174 6.36 -4.26 3.87
CA ILE A 174 6.43 -5.00 2.61
C ILE A 174 7.72 -4.62 1.88
N GLY A 175 8.05 -3.33 1.83
CA GLY A 175 9.27 -2.86 1.18
C GLY A 175 10.54 -3.41 1.81
N PHE A 176 10.65 -3.39 3.15
CA PHE A 176 11.79 -3.99 3.83
C PHE A 176 11.87 -5.52 3.64
N THR A 177 10.72 -6.20 3.60
CA THR A 177 10.67 -7.64 3.32
C THR A 177 11.20 -7.95 1.93
N MET A 178 10.68 -7.26 0.91
CA MET A 178 11.11 -7.45 -0.49
C MET A 178 12.57 -7.06 -0.69
N TRP A 179 13.01 -5.94 -0.12
CA TRP A 179 14.38 -5.47 -0.27
C TRP A 179 15.39 -6.35 0.47
N GLY A 180 15.07 -6.80 1.69
CA GLY A 180 15.90 -7.76 2.41
C GLY A 180 16.02 -9.09 1.67
N LEU A 181 14.92 -9.62 1.15
CA LEU A 181 14.92 -10.87 0.39
C LEU A 181 15.64 -10.73 -0.96
N TYR A 182 15.59 -9.55 -1.58
CA TYR A 182 16.37 -9.27 -2.78
C TYR A 182 17.88 -9.43 -2.56
N GLY A 183 18.38 -9.18 -1.35
CA GLY A 183 19.79 -9.37 -0.99
C GLY A 183 20.31 -10.79 -1.28
N LEU A 184 19.43 -11.81 -1.25
CA LEU A 184 19.80 -13.20 -1.60
C LEU A 184 20.18 -13.36 -3.07
N PHE A 185 19.72 -12.46 -3.94
CA PHE A 185 20.05 -12.47 -5.35
C PHE A 185 21.31 -11.67 -5.68
N LEU A 186 21.92 -10.98 -4.71
CA LEU A 186 23.17 -10.23 -4.92
C LEU A 186 24.42 -11.08 -4.73
N LEU A 187 24.26 -12.29 -4.16
CA LEU A 187 25.30 -13.30 -3.99
C LEU A 187 25.52 -14.10 -5.28
#